data_AF-A0A1J3J9P1-F1
#
_entry.id   AF-A0A1J3J9P1-F1
#
_cell.length_a   1.000
_cell.length_b   1.000
_cell.length_c   1.000
_cell.angle_alpha   90.00
_cell.angle_beta   90.00
_cell.angle_gamma   90.00
#
_symmetry.space_group_name_H-M   'P 1'
#
loop_
_entity.id
_entity.type
_entity.pdbx_description
1 polymer ?
#
loop_
_entity_poly.entity_id
_entity_poly.type
_entity_poly.pdbx_seq_one_letter_code
_entity_poly.pdbx_strand_id
1 'polypeptide(L)'
;MSAESTAREGDKRDLPASSSGCSGSYEFSLAAAKVAVAQVCESVGYEHFKDPALESLAGFAVQYILQLGKTATSLANRNGRSQCNVFDIALALEDLTGDVEEKISSESCSAGRSVKLREIIDFVNSSEEIPFPQPLPRFPVAISDRSWKMMMIPSFVDIGETPPGKHIPLWLPAFPDPHTYKETPMWIERASDPRGDKIEQARQRRKAERA
;
A
#
# COMPACT_ATOMS: atom_id res chain seq x y z
N MET A 1 27.62 -54.07 -0.52
CA MET A 1 26.58 -53.20 0.07
C MET A 1 27.28 -52.02 0.70
N SER A 2 27.58 -51.00 -0.10
CA SER A 2 28.19 -49.76 0.36
C SER A 2 27.15 -48.67 0.18
N ALA A 3 26.67 -48.13 1.29
CA ALA A 3 25.80 -46.98 1.33
C ALA A 3 26.59 -45.86 1.99
N GLU A 4 26.84 -44.75 1.28
CA GLU A 4 27.23 -43.51 1.95
C GLU A 4 26.73 -42.28 1.17
N SER A 5 25.73 -41.67 1.80
CA SER A 5 25.17 -40.32 1.71
C SER A 5 25.64 -39.36 0.62
N THR A 6 24.71 -39.02 -0.28
CA THR A 6 24.68 -37.74 -0.97
C THR A 6 24.03 -36.69 -0.07
N ALA A 7 24.79 -35.67 0.34
CA ALA A 7 24.25 -34.49 0.99
C ALA A 7 23.38 -33.70 -0.01
N ARG A 8 22.09 -33.56 0.29
CA ARG A 8 21.20 -32.64 -0.42
C ARG A 8 21.35 -31.26 0.21
N GLU A 9 22.06 -30.39 -0.51
CA GLU A 9 22.06 -28.94 -0.32
C GLU A 9 20.61 -28.45 -0.25
N GLY A 10 20.24 -27.85 0.88
CA GLY A 10 18.90 -27.34 1.12
C GLY A 10 18.64 -26.12 0.24
N ASP A 11 17.70 -26.26 -0.69
CA ASP A 11 17.09 -25.18 -1.48
C ASP A 11 16.38 -24.21 -0.52
N LYS A 12 17.11 -23.18 -0.06
CA LYS A 12 16.52 -21.99 0.55
C LYS A 12 15.80 -21.23 -0.55
N ARG A 13 14.53 -21.59 -0.75
CA ARG A 13 13.60 -20.77 -1.53
C ARG A 13 13.48 -19.42 -0.83
N ASP A 14 14.16 -18.43 -1.38
CA ASP A 14 13.99 -17.03 -1.05
C ASP A 14 12.52 -16.65 -1.28
N LEU A 15 11.78 -16.52 -0.19
CA LEU A 15 10.45 -15.93 -0.20
C LEU A 15 10.60 -14.45 -0.62
N PRO A 16 9.82 -13.97 -1.59
CA PRO A 16 9.92 -12.58 -2.02
C PRO A 16 9.56 -11.68 -0.84
N ALA A 17 10.47 -10.76 -0.50
CA ALA A 17 10.28 -9.73 0.50
C ALA A 17 8.93 -9.05 0.27
N SER A 18 8.00 -9.24 1.21
CA SER A 18 6.71 -8.57 1.19
C SER A 18 6.97 -7.07 1.25
N SER A 19 6.51 -6.37 0.21
CA SER A 19 6.51 -4.91 0.16
C SER A 19 5.77 -4.35 1.39
N SER A 20 6.52 -3.92 2.39
CA SER A 20 5.98 -3.44 3.68
C SER A 20 5.08 -2.20 3.53
N GLY A 21 5.22 -1.44 2.43
CA GLY A 21 4.33 -0.33 2.09
C GLY A 21 2.92 -0.74 1.63
N CYS A 22 2.74 -1.98 1.14
CA CYS A 22 1.44 -2.50 0.72
C CYS A 22 0.62 -3.05 1.91
N SER A 23 1.31 -3.40 3.01
CA SER A 23 0.71 -4.01 4.20
C SER A 23 -0.27 -3.05 4.91
N GLY A 24 0.10 -1.78 5.09
CA GLY A 24 -0.73 -0.82 5.85
C GLY A 24 -2.01 -0.40 5.13
N SER A 25 -1.97 -0.25 3.80
CA SER A 25 -3.18 0.06 3.01
C SER A 25 -4.14 -1.13 2.95
N TYR A 26 -3.60 -2.35 2.86
CA TYR A 26 -4.39 -3.57 2.88
C TYR A 26 -5.03 -3.82 4.25
N GLU A 27 -4.31 -3.51 5.32
CA GLU A 27 -4.80 -3.62 6.70
C GLU A 27 -6.01 -2.69 6.95
N PHE A 28 -5.94 -1.43 6.49
CA PHE A 28 -7.07 -0.50 6.61
C PHE A 28 -8.31 -0.96 5.83
N SER A 29 -8.14 -1.38 4.58
CA SER A 29 -9.26 -1.83 3.75
C SER A 29 -9.89 -3.12 4.28
N LEU A 30 -9.06 -4.04 4.79
CA LEU A 30 -9.54 -5.26 5.46
C LEU A 30 -10.29 -4.94 6.74
N ALA A 31 -9.80 -4.00 7.56
CA ALA A 31 -10.50 -3.57 8.77
C ALA A 31 -11.86 -2.91 8.45
N ALA A 32 -11.91 -2.05 7.44
CA ALA A 32 -13.17 -1.45 6.98
C ALA A 32 -14.15 -2.52 6.44
N ALA A 33 -13.66 -3.49 5.67
CA ALA A 33 -14.46 -4.61 5.21
C ALA A 33 -14.95 -5.49 6.36
N LYS A 34 -14.12 -5.74 7.39
CA LYS A 34 -14.49 -6.50 8.59
C LYS A 34 -15.67 -5.84 9.32
N VAL A 35 -15.66 -4.51 9.46
CA VAL A 35 -16.77 -3.74 10.03
C VAL A 35 -18.03 -3.88 9.19
N ALA A 36 -17.93 -3.68 7.86
CA ALA A 36 -19.09 -3.81 6.97
C ALA A 36 -19.71 -5.21 7.01
N VAL A 37 -18.88 -6.26 6.97
CA VAL A 37 -19.34 -7.65 7.05
C VAL A 37 -19.98 -7.94 8.40
N ALA A 38 -19.43 -7.42 9.50
CA ALA A 38 -20.04 -7.57 10.82
C ALA A 38 -21.45 -6.95 10.88
N GLN A 39 -21.62 -5.76 10.30
CA GLN A 39 -22.92 -5.09 10.23
C GLN A 39 -23.93 -5.87 9.39
N VAL A 40 -23.50 -6.49 8.29
CA VAL A 40 -24.34 -7.39 7.49
C VAL A 40 -24.70 -8.66 8.28
N CYS A 41 -23.77 -9.23 9.04
CA CYS A 41 -24.09 -10.37 9.90
C CYS A 41 -25.12 -10.01 10.98
N GLU A 42 -24.98 -8.83 11.60
CA GLU A 42 -25.95 -8.31 12.56
C GLU A 42 -27.33 -8.11 11.93
N SER A 43 -27.40 -7.53 10.71
CA SER A 43 -28.67 -7.32 10.00
C SER A 43 -29.39 -8.61 9.61
N VAL A 44 -28.64 -9.70 9.42
CA VAL A 44 -29.19 -11.04 9.18
C VAL A 44 -29.64 -11.73 10.49
N GLY A 45 -29.24 -11.21 11.65
CA GLY A 45 -29.65 -11.70 12.98
C GLY A 45 -28.57 -12.47 13.74
N TYR A 46 -27.29 -12.37 13.36
CA TYR A 46 -26.20 -12.98 14.13
C TYR A 46 -25.77 -12.07 15.29
N GLU A 47 -25.83 -12.60 16.52
CA GLU A 47 -25.41 -11.86 17.74
C GLU A 47 -23.92 -12.05 18.08
N HIS A 48 -23.31 -13.14 17.61
CA HIS A 48 -21.95 -13.54 17.97
C HIS A 48 -21.18 -14.06 16.76
N PHE A 49 -19.89 -13.76 16.71
CA PHE A 49 -18.97 -14.25 15.68
C PHE A 49 -17.64 -14.71 16.28
N LYS A 50 -16.92 -15.55 15.54
CA LYS A 50 -15.51 -15.86 15.82
C LYS A 50 -14.64 -14.97 14.95
N ASP A 51 -13.65 -14.30 15.55
CA ASP A 51 -12.72 -13.42 14.84
C ASP A 51 -12.13 -14.00 13.54
N PRO A 52 -11.54 -15.22 13.52
CA PRO A 52 -10.94 -15.75 12.29
C PRO A 52 -11.96 -16.02 11.18
N ALA A 53 -13.21 -16.33 11.53
CA ALA A 53 -14.28 -16.55 10.55
C ALA A 53 -14.71 -15.23 9.91
N LEU A 54 -14.91 -14.20 10.74
CA LEU A 54 -15.28 -12.86 10.27
C LEU A 54 -14.18 -12.24 9.41
N GLU A 55 -12.92 -12.39 9.80
CA GLU A 55 -11.76 -11.91 9.04
C GLU A 55 -11.63 -12.63 7.69
N SER A 56 -11.88 -13.95 7.66
CA SER A 56 -11.90 -14.72 6.41
C SER A 56 -13.03 -14.25 5.48
N LEU A 57 -14.22 -14.02 6.01
CA LEU A 57 -15.38 -13.54 5.23
C LEU A 57 -15.13 -12.11 4.69
N ALA A 58 -14.53 -11.23 5.49
CA ALA A 58 -14.08 -9.91 5.04
C ALA A 58 -13.04 -10.01 3.93
N GLY A 59 -12.06 -10.92 4.06
CA GLY A 59 -11.10 -11.22 3.02
C GLY A 59 -11.76 -11.67 1.72
N PHE A 60 -12.74 -12.57 1.78
CA PHE A 60 -13.52 -12.99 0.62
C PHE A 60 -14.30 -11.84 -0.01
N ALA A 61 -14.94 -10.98 0.78
CA ALA A 61 -15.68 -9.82 0.29
C ALA A 61 -14.76 -8.85 -0.49
N VAL A 62 -13.58 -8.53 0.06
CA VAL A 62 -12.58 -7.69 -0.62
C VAL A 62 -12.10 -8.34 -1.92
N GLN A 63 -11.79 -9.63 -1.89
CA GLN A 63 -11.36 -10.35 -3.10
C GLN A 63 -12.47 -10.41 -4.16
N TYR A 64 -13.72 -10.63 -3.76
CA TYR A 64 -14.86 -10.66 -4.68
C TYR A 64 -15.02 -9.33 -5.43
N ILE A 65 -15.01 -8.20 -4.71
CA ILE A 65 -15.09 -6.86 -5.32
C ILE A 65 -13.90 -6.62 -6.26
N LEU A 66 -12.69 -7.03 -5.86
CA LEU A 66 -11.50 -6.88 -6.68
C LEU A 66 -11.59 -7.71 -7.97
N GLN A 67 -12.05 -8.96 -7.89
CA GLN A 67 -12.21 -9.81 -9.06
C GLN A 67 -13.31 -9.28 -9.99
N LEU A 68 -14.43 -8.82 -9.44
CA LEU A 68 -15.49 -8.19 -10.21
C LEU A 68 -14.97 -6.99 -11.01
N GLY A 69 -14.22 -6.09 -10.37
CA GLY A 69 -13.61 -4.94 -11.03
C GLY A 69 -12.60 -5.33 -12.12
N LYS A 70 -11.77 -6.36 -11.88
CA LYS A 70 -10.83 -6.88 -12.88
C LYS A 70 -11.55 -7.45 -14.10
N THR A 71 -12.61 -8.22 -13.89
CA THR A 71 -13.42 -8.80 -14.98
C THR A 71 -14.10 -7.69 -15.78
N ALA A 72 -14.75 -6.72 -15.12
CA ALA A 72 -15.36 -5.57 -15.79
C ALA A 72 -14.34 -4.76 -16.61
N THR A 73 -13.14 -4.55 -16.06
CA THR A 73 -12.05 -3.86 -16.78
C THR A 73 -11.57 -4.64 -18.00
N SER A 74 -11.46 -5.97 -17.88
CA SER A 74 -11.12 -6.85 -19.01
C SER A 74 -12.16 -6.76 -20.12
N LEU A 75 -13.45 -6.73 -19.78
CA LEU A 75 -14.57 -6.56 -20.72
C LEU A 75 -14.56 -5.19 -21.40
N ALA A 76 -14.30 -4.11 -20.66
CA ALA A 76 -14.13 -2.78 -21.23
C ALA A 76 -12.96 -2.73 -22.23
N ASN A 77 -11.82 -3.32 -21.86
CA ASN A 77 -10.63 -3.39 -22.71
C ASN A 77 -10.87 -4.21 -23.97
N ARG A 78 -11.59 -5.33 -23.88
CA ARG A 78 -12.01 -6.15 -25.04
C ARG A 78 -12.87 -5.35 -26.03
N ASN A 79 -13.65 -4.40 -25.52
CA ASN A 79 -14.45 -3.47 -26.32
C ASN A 79 -13.65 -2.24 -26.80
N GLY A 80 -12.33 -2.21 -26.60
CA GLY A 80 -11.45 -1.09 -26.98
C GLY A 80 -11.61 0.17 -26.11
N ARG A 81 -12.27 0.06 -24.95
CA ARG A 81 -12.49 1.18 -24.02
C ARG A 81 -11.56 1.06 -22.82
N SER A 82 -11.05 2.19 -22.33
CA SER A 82 -10.26 2.25 -21.09
C SER A 82 -11.11 2.44 -19.83
N GLN A 83 -12.36 2.89 -19.99
CA GLN A 83 -13.29 3.16 -18.89
C GLN A 83 -14.39 2.11 -18.86
N CYS A 84 -14.63 1.57 -17.66
CA CYS A 84 -15.74 0.66 -17.40
C CYS A 84 -17.06 1.43 -17.35
N ASN A 85 -18.13 0.83 -17.88
CA ASN A 85 -19.50 1.30 -17.73
C ASN A 85 -20.33 0.31 -16.90
N VAL A 86 -21.58 0.66 -16.61
CA VAL A 86 -22.51 -0.19 -15.85
C VAL A 86 -22.77 -1.53 -16.54
N PHE A 87 -22.72 -1.58 -17.87
CA PHE A 87 -22.92 -2.80 -18.64
C PHE A 87 -21.75 -3.78 -18.51
N ASP A 88 -20.52 -3.28 -18.43
CA ASP A 88 -19.34 -4.12 -18.16
C ASP A 88 -19.43 -4.76 -16.77
N ILE A 89 -19.98 -4.04 -15.78
CA ILE A 89 -20.22 -4.57 -14.43
C ILE A 89 -21.33 -5.61 -14.45
N ALA A 90 -22.43 -5.36 -15.19
CA ALA A 90 -23.53 -6.31 -15.34
C ALA A 90 -23.04 -7.65 -15.92
N LEU A 91 -22.25 -7.58 -17.00
CA LEU A 91 -21.64 -8.75 -17.63
C LEU A 91 -20.63 -9.42 -16.70
N ALA A 92 -19.82 -8.65 -15.96
CA ALA A 92 -18.87 -9.20 -15.02
C ALA A 92 -19.54 -9.95 -13.85
N LEU A 93 -20.73 -9.51 -13.41
CA LEU A 93 -21.54 -10.23 -12.41
C LEU A 93 -22.05 -11.57 -12.95
N GLU A 94 -22.50 -11.59 -14.20
CA GLU A 94 -22.94 -12.81 -14.89
C GLU A 94 -21.78 -13.80 -15.04
N ASP A 95 -20.59 -13.32 -15.46
CA ASP A 95 -19.38 -14.13 -15.60
C ASP A 95 -18.89 -14.73 -14.26
N LEU A 96 -18.95 -13.97 -13.15
CA LEU A 96 -18.43 -14.43 -11.85
C LEU A 96 -19.36 -15.41 -11.13
N THR A 97 -20.66 -15.33 -11.37
CA THR A 97 -21.66 -16.11 -10.63
C THR A 97 -21.96 -17.46 -11.29
N GLY A 98 -21.56 -17.62 -12.56
CA GLY A 98 -21.80 -18.83 -13.35
C GLY A 98 -23.29 -19.06 -13.63
N ASP A 99 -23.58 -19.95 -14.57
CA ASP A 99 -24.95 -20.43 -14.84
C ASP A 99 -25.44 -21.25 -13.62
N VAL A 100 -25.96 -20.56 -12.60
CA VAL A 100 -26.92 -21.18 -11.69
C VAL A 100 -28.18 -21.35 -12.52
N GLU A 101 -28.39 -22.57 -13.03
CA GLU A 101 -29.43 -23.02 -13.95
C GLU A 101 -30.84 -22.48 -13.64
N GLU A 102 -31.12 -21.22 -13.96
CA GLU A 102 -32.48 -20.72 -14.07
C GLU A 102 -32.90 -20.85 -15.53
N LYS A 103 -33.63 -21.94 -15.80
CA LYS A 103 -34.41 -22.17 -17.02
C LYS A 103 -35.41 -21.02 -17.22
N ILE A 104 -34.96 -19.88 -17.72
CA ILE A 104 -35.84 -18.83 -18.22
C ILE A 104 -35.26 -18.32 -19.53
N SER A 105 -35.85 -18.84 -20.62
CA SER A 105 -35.92 -18.28 -21.98
C SER A 105 -34.71 -17.46 -22.44
N SER A 106 -33.95 -18.08 -23.34
CA SER A 106 -32.99 -17.48 -24.28
C SER A 106 -33.63 -16.37 -25.12
N GLU A 107 -33.93 -15.23 -24.51
CA GLU A 107 -34.40 -14.03 -25.18
C GLU A 107 -33.71 -12.79 -24.60
N SER A 108 -32.60 -12.47 -25.25
CA SER A 108 -31.97 -11.15 -25.35
C SER A 108 -31.21 -10.64 -24.11
N CYS A 109 -29.88 -10.80 -24.23
CA CYS A 109 -28.83 -10.09 -23.50
C CYS A 109 -28.98 -8.56 -23.64
N SER A 110 -29.94 -8.01 -22.92
CA SER A 110 -30.05 -6.57 -22.69
C SER A 110 -29.68 -6.35 -21.24
N ALA A 111 -28.69 -5.48 -20.98
CA ALA A 111 -28.24 -5.23 -19.62
C ALA A 111 -29.35 -4.64 -18.70
N GLY A 112 -30.45 -4.15 -19.27
CA GLY A 112 -31.68 -3.80 -18.55
C GLY A 112 -32.51 -5.00 -18.06
N ARG A 113 -32.09 -6.24 -18.37
CA ARG A 113 -32.75 -7.50 -17.99
C ARG A 113 -31.86 -8.42 -17.17
N SER A 114 -30.68 -7.96 -16.73
CA SER A 114 -29.80 -8.75 -15.87
C SER A 114 -30.54 -9.07 -14.56
N VAL A 115 -30.80 -10.36 -14.34
CA VAL A 115 -31.50 -10.85 -13.14
C VAL A 115 -30.75 -10.43 -11.88
N LYS A 116 -29.41 -10.45 -11.93
CA LYS A 116 -28.55 -10.08 -10.80
C LYS A 116 -28.60 -8.60 -10.45
N LEU A 117 -28.61 -7.71 -11.44
CA LEU A 117 -28.83 -6.28 -11.16
C LEU A 117 -30.21 -6.03 -10.57
N ARG A 118 -31.23 -6.76 -11.03
CA ARG A 118 -32.58 -6.65 -10.48
C ARG A 118 -32.65 -7.11 -9.03
N GLU A 119 -32.05 -8.26 -8.70
CA GLU A 119 -31.92 -8.73 -7.30
C GLU A 119 -31.24 -7.68 -6.41
N ILE A 120 -30.17 -7.03 -6.89
CA ILE A 120 -29.48 -5.96 -6.15
C ILE A 120 -30.40 -4.75 -5.96
N ILE A 121 -31.10 -4.31 -7.00
CA ILE A 121 -32.04 -3.17 -6.91
C ILE A 121 -33.18 -3.49 -5.93
N ASP A 122 -33.75 -4.69 -6.01
CA ASP A 122 -34.83 -5.11 -5.13
C ASP A 122 -34.34 -5.21 -3.67
N PHE A 123 -33.11 -5.71 -3.44
CA PHE A 123 -32.48 -5.70 -2.13
C PHE A 123 -32.28 -4.28 -1.60
N VAL A 124 -31.73 -3.36 -2.39
CA VAL A 124 -31.50 -1.96 -1.98
C VAL A 124 -32.82 -1.25 -1.66
N ASN A 125 -33.89 -1.53 -2.41
CA ASN A 125 -35.20 -0.90 -2.19
C ASN A 125 -35.96 -1.48 -0.98
N SER A 126 -35.63 -2.70 -0.56
CA SER A 126 -36.34 -3.40 0.54
C SER A 126 -35.56 -3.42 1.86
N SER A 127 -34.24 -3.25 1.81
CA SER A 127 -33.38 -3.22 3.00
C SER A 127 -33.26 -1.82 3.60
N GLU A 128 -33.12 -1.77 4.92
CA GLU A 128 -32.75 -0.54 5.62
C GLU A 128 -31.24 -0.30 5.45
N GLU A 129 -30.86 0.94 5.12
CA GLU A 129 -29.45 1.30 4.96
C GLU A 129 -28.75 1.32 6.33
N ILE A 130 -27.65 0.55 6.44
CA ILE A 130 -26.83 0.49 7.66
C ILE A 130 -25.53 1.26 7.40
N PRO A 131 -25.39 2.51 7.87
CA PRO A 131 -24.18 3.28 7.66
C PRO A 131 -23.02 2.74 8.51
N PHE A 132 -21.79 3.04 8.09
CA PHE A 132 -20.62 2.78 8.91
C PHE A 132 -20.73 3.50 10.27
N PRO A 133 -20.32 2.87 11.39
CA PRO A 133 -20.38 3.51 12.71
C PRO A 133 -19.52 4.77 12.80
N GLN A 134 -18.42 4.79 12.05
CA GLN A 134 -17.57 5.96 11.87
C GLN A 134 -17.44 6.24 10.38
N PRO A 135 -17.62 7.50 9.92
CA PRO A 135 -17.48 7.83 8.51
C PRO A 135 -16.06 7.54 8.04
N LEU A 136 -15.94 6.84 6.90
CA LEU A 136 -14.65 6.56 6.30
C LEU A 136 -14.00 7.87 5.81
N PRO A 137 -12.67 8.02 5.99
CA PRO A 137 -11.95 9.18 5.49
C PRO A 137 -12.04 9.24 3.97
N ARG A 138 -12.37 10.41 3.43
CA ARG A 138 -12.37 10.64 1.98
C ARG A 138 -10.93 10.68 1.48
N PHE A 139 -10.65 9.98 0.38
CA PHE A 139 -9.35 10.03 -0.28
C PHE A 139 -9.26 11.23 -1.22
N PRO A 140 -8.10 11.91 -1.33
CA PRO A 140 -6.89 11.73 -0.52
C PRO A 140 -7.15 12.10 0.95
N VAL A 141 -6.66 11.27 1.88
CA VAL A 141 -6.81 11.51 3.32
C VAL A 141 -6.18 12.86 3.61
N ALA A 142 -6.97 13.81 4.13
CA ALA A 142 -6.48 15.14 4.46
C ALA A 142 -5.40 15.01 5.54
N ILE A 143 -4.13 15.06 5.11
CA ILE A 143 -2.99 15.13 6.01
C ILE A 143 -3.02 16.54 6.60
N SER A 144 -3.07 16.67 7.93
CA SER A 144 -3.01 17.99 8.57
C SER A 144 -1.80 18.78 8.09
N ASP A 145 -1.91 20.11 7.95
CA ASP A 145 -0.80 20.97 7.48
C ASP A 145 0.52 20.72 8.22
N ARG A 146 0.44 20.41 9.53
CA ARG A 146 1.62 20.06 10.34
C ARG A 146 2.27 18.75 9.89
N SER A 147 1.47 17.73 9.63
CA SER A 147 1.96 16.43 9.14
C SER A 147 2.41 16.52 7.68
N TRP A 148 1.75 17.35 6.86
CA TRP A 148 2.14 17.59 5.47
C TRP A 148 3.50 18.28 5.41
N LYS A 149 3.70 19.33 6.21
CA LYS A 149 4.97 20.06 6.30
C LYS A 149 6.12 19.22 6.86
N MET A 150 5.82 18.22 7.69
CA MET A 150 6.80 17.24 8.19
C MET A 150 7.12 16.14 7.16
N MET A 151 6.18 15.76 6.30
CA MET A 151 6.38 14.71 5.28
C MET A 151 6.98 15.22 3.97
N MET A 152 6.81 16.50 3.65
CA MET A 152 7.36 17.08 2.44
C MET A 152 8.78 17.59 2.67
N ILE A 153 9.69 17.26 1.75
CA ILE A 153 11.03 17.86 1.70
C ILE A 153 10.83 19.37 1.47
N PRO A 154 11.39 20.24 2.34
CA PRO A 154 11.16 21.66 2.22
C PRO A 154 11.74 22.19 0.89
N SER A 155 11.10 23.22 0.32
CA SER A 155 11.53 23.79 -0.95
C SER A 155 12.85 24.57 -0.82
N PHE A 156 13.46 24.91 -1.95
CA PHE A 156 14.62 25.81 -1.96
C PHE A 156 14.33 27.15 -1.26
N VAL A 157 13.11 27.69 -1.39
CA VAL A 157 12.68 28.89 -0.63
C VAL A 157 12.63 28.64 0.87
N ASP A 158 12.08 27.51 1.29
CA ASP A 158 11.88 27.19 2.71
C ASP A 158 13.21 26.95 3.44
N ILE A 159 14.20 26.40 2.74
CA ILE A 159 15.54 26.12 3.29
C ILE A 159 16.47 27.34 3.12
N GLY A 160 16.11 28.29 2.24
CA GLY A 160 16.96 29.44 1.92
C GLY A 160 18.18 29.07 1.06
N GLU A 161 18.12 27.93 0.36
CA GLU A 161 19.18 27.48 -0.53
C GLU A 161 18.93 27.93 -1.97
N THR A 162 19.97 28.38 -2.66
CA THR A 162 19.88 28.65 -4.09
C THR A 162 20.04 27.35 -4.88
N PRO A 163 19.13 27.02 -5.79
CA PRO A 163 19.27 25.82 -6.58
C PRO A 163 20.53 25.89 -7.46
N PRO A 164 21.17 24.75 -7.77
CA PRO A 164 22.43 24.72 -8.51
C PRO A 164 22.33 25.19 -9.97
N GLY A 165 21.12 25.36 -10.51
CA GLY A 165 20.88 25.80 -11.87
C GLY A 165 19.73 26.80 -11.98
N LYS A 166 19.88 27.79 -12.86
CA LYS A 166 18.87 28.85 -13.11
C LYS A 166 17.54 28.34 -13.68
N HIS A 167 17.53 27.13 -14.25
CA HIS A 167 16.34 26.48 -14.79
C HIS A 167 15.51 25.75 -13.73
N ILE A 168 16.05 25.62 -12.51
CA ILE A 168 15.37 24.92 -11.41
C ILE A 168 14.53 25.95 -10.66
N PRO A 169 13.20 25.76 -10.58
CA PRO A 169 12.34 26.70 -9.89
C PRO A 169 12.52 26.64 -8.37
N LEU A 170 12.40 27.80 -7.71
CA LEU A 170 12.59 27.92 -6.26
C LEU A 170 11.51 27.18 -5.43
N TRP A 171 10.32 26.96 -6.01
CA TRP A 171 9.23 26.22 -5.35
C TRP A 171 9.43 24.69 -5.38
N LEU A 172 10.47 24.20 -6.06
CA LEU A 172 10.80 22.78 -6.08
C LEU A 172 11.35 22.34 -4.72
N PRO A 173 11.06 21.11 -4.24
CA PRO A 173 11.77 20.51 -3.12
C PRO A 173 13.29 20.61 -3.32
N ALA A 174 14.01 20.99 -2.27
CA ALA A 174 15.47 21.08 -2.38
C ALA A 174 16.10 19.71 -2.59
N PHE A 175 17.28 19.73 -3.21
CA PHE A 175 18.02 18.49 -3.44
C PHE A 175 18.60 17.97 -2.12
N PRO A 176 18.70 16.64 -1.93
CA PRO A 176 19.39 16.07 -0.78
C PRO A 176 20.81 16.61 -0.69
N ASP A 177 21.31 16.82 0.53
CA ASP A 177 22.66 17.33 0.75
C ASP A 177 23.69 16.38 0.10
N PRO A 178 24.74 16.91 -0.58
CA PRO A 178 25.91 16.15 -1.01
C PRO A 178 26.39 15.01 -0.10
N HIS A 179 26.41 15.17 1.24
CA HIS A 179 26.85 14.09 2.14
C HIS A 179 25.88 12.89 2.21
N THR A 180 24.66 13.06 1.69
CA THR A 180 23.63 12.00 1.62
C THR A 180 23.90 11.03 0.46
N TYR A 181 24.54 11.48 -0.62
CA TYR A 181 24.75 10.66 -1.83
C TYR A 181 26.20 10.58 -2.31
N LYS A 182 27.10 11.41 -1.78
CA LYS A 182 28.54 11.33 -2.00
C LYS A 182 29.21 10.75 -0.77
N GLU A 183 30.02 9.73 -0.97
CA GLU A 183 30.89 9.20 0.09
C GLU A 183 31.92 10.27 0.47
N THR A 184 31.65 11.00 1.55
CA THR A 184 32.66 11.86 2.17
C THR A 184 33.52 11.02 3.11
N PRO A 185 34.85 10.95 2.92
CA PRO A 185 35.71 10.24 3.86
C PRO A 185 35.57 10.90 5.24
N MET A 186 35.11 10.12 6.24
CA MET A 186 34.86 10.61 7.60
C MET A 186 36.13 11.00 8.36
N TRP A 187 37.31 10.71 7.80
CA TRP A 187 38.59 10.97 8.42
C TRP A 187 39.25 12.16 7.73
N ILE A 188 39.22 13.33 8.39
CA ILE A 188 40.17 14.39 8.08
C ILE A 188 41.53 13.83 8.42
N GLU A 189 42.31 13.47 7.41
CA GLU A 189 43.73 13.15 7.58
C GLU A 189 44.39 14.39 8.17
N ARG A 190 44.59 14.40 9.50
CA ARG A 190 45.40 15.43 10.13
C ARG A 190 46.80 15.22 9.55
N ALA A 191 47.34 16.25 8.91
CA ALA A 191 48.75 16.28 8.58
C ALA A 191 49.54 16.24 9.90
N SER A 192 49.81 15.03 10.40
CA SER A 192 50.69 14.80 11.53
C SER A 192 52.10 15.11 11.07
N ASP A 193 52.67 16.20 11.56
CA ASP A 193 54.12 16.39 11.49
C ASP A 193 54.74 15.55 12.63
N PRO A 194 55.38 14.41 12.34
CA PRO A 194 55.95 13.54 13.36
C PRO A 194 57.07 14.21 14.17
N ARG A 195 57.66 15.32 13.67
CA ARG A 195 58.63 16.10 14.45
C ARG A 195 57.93 17.03 15.43
N GLY A 196 56.91 17.76 14.99
CA GLY A 196 56.06 18.60 15.84
C GLY A 196 55.43 17.81 17.00
N ASP A 197 54.83 16.65 16.69
CA ASP A 197 54.16 15.81 17.69
C ASP A 197 55.12 15.30 18.78
N LYS A 198 56.36 14.97 18.39
CA LYS A 198 57.43 14.57 19.33
C LYS A 198 57.88 15.72 20.21
N ILE A 199 57.98 16.93 19.66
CA ILE A 199 58.35 18.13 20.40
C ILE A 199 57.26 18.47 21.42
N GLU A 200 55.98 18.39 21.05
CA GLU A 200 54.87 18.60 21.97
C GLU A 200 54.81 17.53 23.07
N GLN A 201 54.98 16.24 22.73
CA GLN A 201 55.05 15.18 23.74
C GLN A 201 56.20 15.41 24.74
N ALA A 202 57.38 15.77 24.25
CA ALA A 202 58.52 16.07 25.12
C ALA A 202 58.24 17.27 26.03
N ARG A 203 57.57 18.31 25.50
CA ARG A 203 57.16 19.48 26.27
C ARG A 203 56.13 19.12 27.34
N GLN A 204 55.15 18.27 27.01
CA GLN A 204 54.14 17.80 27.96
C GLN A 204 54.78 16.96 29.09
N ARG A 205 55.71 16.05 28.77
CA ARG A 205 56.44 15.26 29.79
C ARG A 205 57.21 16.14 30.76
N ARG A 206 57.98 17.12 30.27
CA ARG A 206 58.72 18.07 31.11
C ARG A 206 57.81 18.92 32.00
N LYS A 207 56.59 19.23 31.53
CA LYS A 207 55.61 20.00 32.30
C LYS A 207 54.98 19.14 33.41
N ALA A 208 54.74 17.86 33.14
CA ALA A 208 54.27 16.90 34.13
C ALA A 208 55.34 16.58 35.20
N GLU A 209 56.61 16.48 34.82
CA GLU A 209 57.73 16.25 35.75
C GLU A 209 58.03 17.45 36.66
N ARG A 210 57.55 18.64 36.31
CA ARG A 210 57.71 19.88 37.09
C ARG A 210 56.50 20.21 37.97
N ALA A 211 55.38 19.52 37.78
CA ALA A 211 54.18 19.64 38.59
C ALA A 211 54.24 18.64 39.75
#